data_AF-A0A7C5W4A0-F1
#
_entry.id   AF-A0A7C5W4A0-F1
#
_cell.length_a   1.000
_cell.length_b   1.000
_cell.length_c   1.000
_cell.angle_alpha   90.00
_cell.angle_beta   90.00
_cell.angle_gamma   90.00
#
_symmetry.space_group_name_H-M   'P 1'
#
loop_
_entity.id
_entity.type
_entity.pdbx_description
1 polymer ?
#
loop_
_entity_poly.entity_id
_entity_poly.type
_entity_poly.pdbx_seq_one_letter_code
_entity_poly.pdbx_strand_id
1 'polypeptide(L)' 'RVPDYVFNTQESFSRCPKCNSVFWKGTHYERMRGFVEKVYSMCQKGENL' A
#
# COMPACT_ATOMS: atom_id res chain seq x y z
N ARG A 1 -5.67 7.86 -16.61
CA ARG A 1 -7.04 7.31 -16.72
C ARG A 1 -7.13 6.10 -15.80
N VAL A 2 -8.15 6.00 -14.95
CA VAL A 2 -8.40 4.82 -14.10
C VAL A 2 -9.39 3.91 -14.86
N PRO A 3 -9.19 2.59 -14.93
CA PRO A 3 -10.17 1.69 -15.54
C PRO A 3 -11.52 1.70 -14.79
N ASP A 4 -12.63 1.56 -15.51
CA ASP A 4 -13.98 1.68 -14.94
C ASP A 4 -14.24 0.67 -13.82
N TYR A 5 -13.79 -0.58 -13.99
CA TYR A 5 -13.88 -1.60 -12.95
C TYR A 5 -13.16 -1.18 -11.65
N VAL A 6 -11.96 -0.60 -11.77
CA VAL A 6 -11.19 -0.12 -10.62
C VAL A 6 -11.91 1.07 -9.97
N PHE A 7 -12.40 2.01 -10.78
CA PHE A 7 -13.13 3.17 -10.29
C PHE A 7 -14.37 2.78 -9.48
N ASN A 8 -15.10 1.75 -9.93
CA ASN A 8 -16.32 1.27 -9.28
C ASN A 8 -16.07 0.37 -8.06
N THR A 9 -14.87 -0.22 -7.92
CA THR A 9 -14.59 -1.22 -6.87
C THR A 9 -13.66 -0.74 -5.78
N GLN A 10 -12.91 0.34 -6.01
CA GLN A 10 -11.93 0.85 -5.04
C GLN A 10 -12.48 2.04 -4.27
N GLU A 11 -12.36 1.99 -2.94
CA GLU A 11 -12.88 3.04 -2.05
C GLU A 11 -11.96 4.27 -1.94
N SER A 12 -10.67 4.12 -2.26
CA SER A 12 -9.69 5.19 -2.10
C SER A 12 -8.65 5.21 -3.21
N PHE A 13 -8.30 6.44 -3.60
CA PHE A 13 -7.29 6.74 -4.59
C PHE A 13 -6.31 7.77 -4.05
N SER A 14 -5.05 7.63 -4.43
CA SER A 14 -4.01 8.61 -4.17
C SER A 14 -3.51 9.17 -5.50
N ARG A 15 -3.23 10.47 -5.56
CA ARG A 15 -2.60 11.10 -6.72
C ARG A 15 -1.22 11.63 -6.34
N CYS A 16 -0.22 11.36 -7.17
CA CYS A 16 1.09 11.97 -6.99
C CYS A 16 1.02 13.46 -7.37
N PRO A 17 1.40 14.41 -6.50
CA PRO A 17 1.37 15.83 -6.81
C PRO A 17 2.43 16.25 -7.84
N LYS A 18 3.45 15.42 -8.09
CA LYS A 18 4.54 15.72 -9.04
C LYS A 18 4.25 15.26 -10.47
N CYS A 19 3.70 14.05 -10.64
CA CYS A 19 3.47 13.45 -11.96
C CYS A 19 2.00 13.19 -12.28
N ASN A 20 1.07 13.50 -11.38
CA ASN A 20 -0.38 13.31 -11.52
C ASN A 20 -0.86 11.86 -11.76
N SER A 21 0.03 10.87 -11.63
CA SER A 21 -0.32 9.45 -11.63
C SER A 21 -1.29 9.14 -10.49
N VAL A 22 -2.30 8.31 -10.79
CA VAL A 22 -3.31 7.86 -9.83
C VAL A 22 -2.99 6.43 -9.39
N PHE A 23 -3.04 6.19 -8.10
CA PHE A 23 -2.74 4.93 -7.43
C PHE A 23 -3.94 4.49 -6.59
N TRP A 24 -4.09 3.19 -6.39
CA TRP A 24 -5.12 2.57 -5.54
C TRP A 24 -4.53 1.31 -4.88
N LYS A 25 -5.19 0.83 -3.82
CA LYS A 25 -4.74 -0.34 -3.06
C LYS A 25 -5.12 -1.63 -3.80
N GLY A 26 -4.21 -2.12 -4.64
CA GLY A 26 -4.34 -3.48 -5.21
C GLY A 26 -3.86 -4.57 -4.25
N THR A 27 -3.99 -5.84 -4.65
CA THR A 27 -3.54 -7.01 -3.87
C THR A 27 -2.05 -6.99 -3.51
N HIS A 28 -1.22 -6.28 -4.28
CA HIS A 28 0.19 -6.08 -3.95
C HIS A 28 0.38 -5.23 -2.68
N TYR A 29 -0.50 -4.26 -2.43
CA TYR A 29 -0.44 -3.40 -1.24
C TYR A 29 -0.59 -4.20 0.06
N GLU A 30 -1.54 -5.13 0.12
CA GLU A 30 -1.78 -5.98 1.30
C GLU A 30 -0.58 -6.88 1.61
N ARG A 31 -0.02 -7.52 0.57
CA ARG A 31 1.17 -8.37 0.69
C ARG A 31 2.38 -7.57 1.20
N MET A 32 2.59 -6.38 0.66
CA MET A 32 3.70 -5.51 1.08
C MET A 32 3.49 -5.00 2.51
N ARG A 33 2.27 -4.64 2.90
CA ARG A 33 1.97 -4.25 4.28
C ARG A 33 2.32 -5.37 5.27
N GLY A 34 1.87 -6.59 5.01
CA GLY A 34 2.19 -7.74 5.88
C GLY A 34 3.70 -8.03 5.96
N PHE A 35 4.42 -7.85 4.85
CA PHE A 35 5.88 -7.95 4.86
C PHE A 35 6.54 -6.87 5.72
N VAL A 36 6.13 -5.60 5.58
CA VAL A 36 6.65 -4.49 6.38
C VAL A 36 6.36 -4.70 7.87
N GLU A 37 5.14 -5.10 8.24
CA GLU A 37 4.77 -5.42 9.62
C GLU A 37 5.63 -6.54 10.18
N LYS A 38 5.88 -7.59 9.39
CA LYS A 38 6.76 -8.69 9.79
C LYS A 38 8.18 -8.18 10.06
N VAL A 39 8.79 -7.46 9.11
CA VAL A 39 10.14 -6.90 9.26
C VAL A 39 10.21 -5.97 10.48
N TYR A 40 9.22 -5.09 10.64
CA TYR A 40 9.16 -4.17 11.78
C TYR A 40 9.08 -4.92 13.12
N SER A 41 8.24 -5.95 13.21
CA SER A 41 8.13 -6.79 14.41
C SER A 41 9.40 -7.61 14.71
N MET A 42 10.21 -7.92 13.69
CA MET A 42 11.49 -8.59 13.86
C MET A 42 12.55 -7.63 14.43
N CYS A 43 12.54 -6.35 14.03
CA CYS A 43 13.44 -5.33 14.57
C CYS A 43 13.11 -4.97 16.03
N GLN A 44 11.83 -4.79 16.39
CA GLN A 44 11.43 -4.44 17.77
C GLN A 44 11.79 -5.52 18.81
N LYS A 45 11.93 -6.78 18.38
CA LYS A 45 12.36 -7.89 19.25
C LYS A 45 13.87 -7.89 19.52
N GLY A 46 14.66 -7.16 18.73
CA GLY A 46 16.11 -7.02 18.91
C GLY A 46 16.54 -5.87 19.83
N GLU A 47 15.61 -5.02 20.27
CA GLU A 47 15.86 -3.87 21.16
C GLU A 47 15.43 -4.13 22.63
N ASN A 48 14.92 -5.33 22.93
CA ASN A 48 14.49 -5.75 24.28
C ASN A 48 15.25 -6.98 24.79
N LEU A 49 16.49 -7.20 24.33
CA LEU A 49 17.43 -8.16 24.94
C LEU A 49 18.65 -7.41 25.47
#